data_AF-A0A2P2I5U3-F1
#
_entry.id   AF-A0A2P2I5U3-F1
#
_cell.length_a   1.000
_cell.length_b   1.000
_cell.length_c   1.000
_cell.angle_alpha   90.00
_cell.angle_beta   90.00
_cell.angle_gamma   90.00
#
_symmetry.space_group_name_H-M   'P 1'
#
loop_
_entity.id
_entity.type
_entity.pdbx_description
1 polymer ?
#
loop_
_entity_poly.entity_id
_entity_poly.type
_entity_poly.pdbx_seq_one_letter_code
_entity_poly.pdbx_strand_id
1 'polypeptide(L)'
;QGKLLIWLHHRMYSEMLQYHMSIGDDAALVSLCEAEGTGSNRALWLTALRLLTSPHIDRPRDQRALQAVLARVDEFELLPAMEVIDLLSACGNITLGDVRVYLTRLADREEAVTAAQQTIVDDYVKQSESIRGQIDAIQSSGVVFTDSKCDVCKKELEFPTVHFFCKHSFHQHCFVSYCSSSEDECPVCLPRHNEIRDALKTQASDRANVVSFGETEADDSNERASECDVFQQLSEYLARGLFTDYSAALAAQTVHLHTPATKGCRQ
;
A
#
# COMPACT_ATOMS: atom_id res chain seq x y z
N GLN A 1 -21.15 46.67 10.05
CA GLN A 1 -20.87 46.08 11.37
C GLN A 1 -21.97 45.11 11.84
N GLY A 2 -23.26 45.47 11.81
CA GLY A 2 -24.35 44.54 12.23
C GLY A 2 -24.44 43.22 11.44
N LYS A 3 -24.15 43.22 10.13
CA LYS A 3 -24.19 42.01 9.28
C LYS A 3 -23.13 40.96 9.67
N LEU A 4 -21.91 41.39 9.99
CA LEU A 4 -20.82 40.49 10.42
C LEU A 4 -21.15 39.82 11.76
N LEU A 5 -21.75 40.54 12.70
CA LEU A 5 -22.18 39.99 14.00
C LEU A 5 -23.28 38.93 13.84
N ILE A 6 -24.22 39.14 12.90
CA ILE A 6 -25.27 38.17 12.58
C ILE A 6 -24.64 36.92 11.96
N TRP A 7 -23.73 37.08 10.99
CA TRP A 7 -23.04 35.95 10.36
C TRP A 7 -22.18 35.16 11.34
N LEU A 8 -21.58 35.83 12.33
CA LEU A 8 -20.77 35.18 13.37
C LEU A 8 -21.66 34.31 14.27
N HIS A 9 -22.81 34.85 14.66
CA HIS A 9 -23.79 34.16 15.49
C HIS A 9 -24.41 32.95 14.77
N HIS A 10 -24.60 33.04 13.45
CA HIS A 10 -25.15 31.97 12.63
C HIS A 10 -24.10 31.03 12.01
N ARG A 11 -22.80 31.20 12.33
CA ARG A 11 -21.68 30.39 11.80
C ARG A 11 -21.60 30.37 10.25
N MET A 12 -22.00 31.47 9.61
CA MET A 12 -21.95 31.63 8.15
C MET A 12 -20.58 32.19 7.73
N TYR A 13 -19.56 31.36 7.84
CA TYR A 13 -18.16 31.76 7.62
C TYR A 13 -17.82 31.94 6.14
N SER A 14 -18.48 31.21 5.24
CA SER A 14 -18.32 31.36 3.77
C SER A 14 -18.65 32.78 3.29
N GLU A 15 -19.74 33.34 3.80
CA GLU A 15 -20.26 34.65 3.47
C GLU A 15 -19.38 35.76 4.05
N MET A 16 -18.80 35.51 5.23
CA MET A 16 -17.78 36.39 5.80
C MET A 16 -16.52 36.44 4.94
N LEU A 17 -16.04 35.29 4.46
CA LEU A 17 -14.87 35.23 3.58
C LEU A 17 -15.14 36.01 2.28
N GLN A 18 -16.32 35.84 1.68
CA GLN A 18 -16.71 36.62 0.50
C GLN A 18 -16.78 38.14 0.79
N TYR A 19 -17.26 38.53 1.97
CA TYR A 19 -17.29 39.93 2.39
C TYR A 19 -15.89 40.52 2.58
N HIS A 20 -15.00 39.84 3.31
CA HIS A 20 -13.60 40.26 3.46
C HIS A 20 -12.90 40.32 2.10
N MET A 21 -13.22 39.39 1.20
CA MET A 21 -12.75 39.40 -0.17
C MET A 21 -13.21 40.63 -0.95
N SER A 22 -14.49 41.04 -0.81
CA SER A 22 -15.03 42.25 -1.45
C SER A 22 -14.41 43.56 -0.94
N ILE A 23 -13.95 43.57 0.32
CA ILE A 23 -13.30 44.73 0.94
C ILE A 23 -11.82 44.81 0.55
N GLY A 24 -11.18 43.69 0.24
CA GLY A 24 -9.77 43.65 -0.08
C GLY A 24 -8.85 43.36 1.11
N ASP A 25 -9.41 42.85 2.22
CA ASP A 25 -8.64 42.57 3.43
C ASP A 25 -8.23 41.08 3.50
N ASP A 26 -7.10 40.77 2.87
CA ASP A 26 -6.52 39.42 2.83
C ASP A 26 -6.01 38.96 4.20
N ALA A 27 -5.58 39.90 5.06
CA ALA A 27 -5.06 39.59 6.39
C ALA A 27 -6.18 39.20 7.36
N ALA A 28 -7.30 39.93 7.34
CA ALA A 28 -8.49 39.56 8.12
C ALA A 28 -9.06 38.20 7.67
N LEU A 29 -9.02 37.91 6.36
CA LEU A 29 -9.42 36.61 5.81
C LEU A 29 -8.61 35.47 6.42
N VAL A 30 -7.27 35.59 6.44
CA VAL A 30 -6.40 34.57 7.06
C VAL A 30 -6.68 34.46 8.56
N SER A 31 -6.83 35.57 9.29
CA SER A 31 -7.11 35.52 10.73
C SER A 31 -8.43 34.83 11.07
N LEU A 32 -9.45 35.00 10.23
CA LEU A 32 -10.74 34.32 10.38
C LEU A 32 -10.61 32.81 10.10
N CYS A 33 -9.85 32.46 9.06
CA CYS A 33 -9.52 31.06 8.78
C CYS A 33 -8.67 30.42 9.88
N GLU A 34 -7.76 31.15 10.52
CA GLU A 34 -6.97 30.62 11.64
C GLU A 34 -7.83 30.39 12.90
N ALA A 35 -8.73 31.33 13.21
CA ALA A 35 -9.60 31.25 14.38
C ALA A 35 -10.60 30.08 14.30
N GLU A 36 -11.17 29.81 13.12
CA GLU A 36 -12.26 28.84 12.96
C GLU A 36 -11.86 27.59 12.14
N GLY A 37 -10.80 27.68 11.35
CA GLY A 37 -10.33 26.62 10.45
C GLY A 37 -9.36 25.62 11.09
N THR A 38 -8.88 25.85 12.32
CA THR A 38 -8.17 24.85 13.12
C THR A 38 -9.10 23.84 13.80
N GLY A 39 -10.38 24.19 13.93
CA GLY A 39 -11.44 23.37 14.52
C GLY A 39 -12.24 22.57 13.48
N SER A 40 -13.57 22.71 13.52
CA SER A 40 -14.51 21.85 12.79
C SER A 40 -14.62 22.11 11.28
N ASN A 41 -14.12 23.24 10.76
CA ASN A 41 -14.40 23.68 9.39
C ASN A 41 -13.12 23.85 8.54
N ARG A 42 -12.37 22.77 8.34
CA ARG A 42 -11.15 22.78 7.49
C ARG A 42 -11.44 23.18 6.04
N ALA A 43 -12.66 22.92 5.54
CA ALA A 43 -13.14 23.34 4.23
C ALA A 43 -13.16 24.88 4.01
N LEU A 44 -13.03 25.68 5.09
CA LEU A 44 -12.87 27.12 4.98
C LEU A 44 -11.54 27.51 4.33
N TRP A 45 -10.46 26.76 4.55
CA TRP A 45 -9.18 26.98 3.87
C TRP A 45 -9.29 26.73 2.36
N LEU A 46 -10.08 25.73 1.97
CA LEU A 46 -10.38 25.46 0.56
C LEU A 46 -11.21 26.60 -0.06
N THR A 47 -12.22 27.09 0.66
CA THR A 47 -13.04 28.22 0.20
C THR A 47 -12.19 29.49 0.09
N ALA A 48 -11.33 29.75 1.08
CA ALA A 48 -10.35 30.84 1.06
C ALA A 48 -9.40 30.71 -0.13
N LEU A 49 -8.84 29.52 -0.38
CA LEU A 49 -7.97 29.28 -1.53
C LEU A 49 -8.71 29.57 -2.84
N ARG A 50 -9.92 29.04 -3.04
CA ARG A 50 -10.72 29.29 -4.25
C ARG A 50 -11.11 30.76 -4.43
N LEU A 51 -11.42 31.45 -3.34
CA LEU A 51 -11.73 32.89 -3.38
C LEU A 51 -10.48 33.71 -3.69
N LEU A 52 -9.32 33.31 -3.18
CA LEU A 52 -8.06 33.90 -3.59
C LEU A 52 -7.83 33.55 -5.08
N THR A 53 -7.74 32.29 -5.48
CA THR A 53 -7.45 31.88 -6.86
C THR A 53 -8.60 32.09 -7.88
N SER A 54 -9.57 32.96 -7.60
CA SER A 54 -10.61 33.29 -8.58
C SER A 54 -10.07 34.25 -9.66
N PRO A 55 -10.38 34.03 -10.95
CA PRO A 55 -9.84 34.81 -12.06
C PRO A 55 -10.42 36.24 -12.16
N HIS A 56 -11.49 36.55 -11.43
CA HIS A 56 -12.19 37.85 -11.48
C HIS A 56 -11.57 38.93 -10.58
N ILE A 57 -10.36 38.71 -10.06
CA ILE A 57 -9.73 39.57 -9.05
C ILE A 57 -8.53 40.29 -9.66
N ASP A 58 -8.76 41.53 -10.06
CA ASP A 58 -7.75 42.45 -10.61
C ASP A 58 -7.03 43.25 -9.51
N ARG A 59 -6.68 42.62 -8.38
CA ARG A 59 -5.90 43.26 -7.31
C ARG A 59 -4.54 42.59 -7.12
N PRO A 60 -3.48 43.34 -6.82
CA PRO A 60 -2.23 42.76 -6.32
C PRO A 60 -2.52 42.06 -5.00
N ARG A 61 -2.27 40.76 -4.95
CA ARG A 61 -2.59 39.90 -3.82
C ARG A 61 -1.46 39.93 -2.80
N ASP A 62 -1.79 39.81 -1.51
CA ASP A 62 -0.76 39.76 -0.49
C ASP A 62 -0.07 38.39 -0.49
N GLN A 63 1.19 38.33 -0.93
CA GLN A 63 1.98 37.10 -1.09
C GLN A 63 1.99 36.26 0.21
N ARG A 64 2.04 36.93 1.36
CA ARG A 64 2.07 36.29 2.68
C ARG A 64 0.75 35.57 3.00
N ALA A 65 -0.37 36.17 2.63
CA ALA A 65 -1.68 35.58 2.86
C ALA A 65 -1.88 34.32 2.01
N LEU A 66 -1.46 34.37 0.74
CA LEU A 66 -1.50 33.20 -0.16
C LEU A 66 -0.60 32.07 0.36
N GLN A 67 0.63 32.38 0.78
CA GLN A 67 1.56 31.38 1.33
C GLN A 67 1.03 30.76 2.63
N ALA A 68 0.40 31.54 3.51
CA ALA A 68 -0.22 31.03 4.72
C ALA A 68 -1.37 30.06 4.41
N VAL A 69 -2.26 30.41 3.47
CA VAL A 69 -3.37 29.54 3.06
C VAL A 69 -2.85 28.27 2.41
N LEU A 70 -1.90 28.36 1.47
CA LEU A 70 -1.28 27.18 0.84
C LEU A 70 -0.58 26.28 1.86
N ALA A 71 0.08 26.87 2.86
CA ALA A 71 0.75 26.12 3.91
C ALA A 71 -0.23 25.26 4.72
N ARG A 72 -1.41 25.82 5.05
CA ARG A 72 -2.48 25.14 5.80
C ARG A 72 -3.25 24.13 4.95
N VAL A 73 -3.53 24.44 3.69
CA VAL A 73 -4.19 23.50 2.77
C VAL A 73 -3.37 22.22 2.61
N ASP A 74 -2.04 22.36 2.52
CA ASP A 74 -1.11 21.25 2.45
C ASP A 74 -0.96 20.51 3.80
N GLU A 75 -0.92 21.22 4.94
CA GLU A 75 -0.89 20.61 6.28
C GLU A 75 -2.12 19.74 6.55
N PHE A 76 -3.29 20.16 6.07
CA PHE A 76 -4.55 19.45 6.24
C PHE A 76 -4.89 18.50 5.08
N GLU A 77 -4.03 18.37 4.08
CA GLU A 77 -4.21 17.54 2.87
C GLU A 77 -5.61 17.70 2.24
N LEU A 78 -6.11 18.94 2.18
CA LEU A 78 -7.50 19.20 1.77
C LEU A 78 -7.73 19.05 0.27
N LEU A 79 -6.66 19.11 -0.52
CA LEU A 79 -6.68 18.97 -1.97
C LEU A 79 -5.45 18.21 -2.45
N PRO A 80 -5.60 17.39 -3.51
CA PRO A 80 -4.46 16.88 -4.26
C PRO A 80 -3.59 18.03 -4.79
N ALA A 81 -2.27 17.83 -4.79
CA ALA A 81 -1.33 18.86 -5.23
C ALA A 81 -1.57 19.33 -6.69
N MET A 82 -2.01 18.40 -7.56
CA MET A 82 -2.35 18.71 -8.95
C MET A 82 -3.53 19.68 -9.05
N GLU A 83 -4.58 19.48 -8.26
CA GLU A 83 -5.73 20.40 -8.25
C GLU A 83 -5.34 21.79 -7.73
N VAL A 84 -4.45 21.86 -6.74
CA VAL A 84 -3.91 23.15 -6.25
C VAL A 84 -3.15 23.87 -7.36
N ILE A 85 -2.31 23.16 -8.11
CA ILE A 85 -1.56 23.72 -9.24
C ILE A 85 -2.52 24.21 -10.34
N ASP A 86 -3.57 23.44 -10.66
CA ASP A 86 -4.57 23.83 -11.65
C ASP A 86 -5.30 25.11 -11.24
N LEU A 87 -5.73 25.21 -9.97
CA LEU A 87 -6.36 26.42 -9.41
C LEU A 87 -5.44 27.64 -9.49
N LEU A 88 -4.15 27.46 -9.22
CA LEU A 88 -3.16 28.53 -9.31
C LEU A 88 -2.88 28.93 -10.77
N SER A 89 -2.85 27.97 -11.69
CA SER A 89 -2.62 28.21 -13.12
C SER A 89 -3.75 28.96 -13.81
N ALA A 90 -4.99 28.79 -13.33
CA ALA A 90 -6.16 29.52 -13.80
C ALA A 90 -6.08 31.03 -13.51
N CYS A 91 -5.17 31.46 -12.63
CA CYS A 91 -4.92 32.86 -12.32
C CYS A 91 -3.75 33.43 -13.13
N GLY A 92 -4.02 34.40 -14.02
CA GLY A 92 -2.96 35.13 -14.73
C GLY A 92 -2.11 36.06 -13.86
N ASN A 93 -2.55 36.36 -12.64
CA ASN A 93 -1.92 37.36 -11.75
C ASN A 93 -1.04 36.74 -10.65
N ILE A 94 -0.87 35.40 -10.61
CA ILE A 94 0.00 34.72 -9.64
C ILE A 94 1.35 34.47 -10.30
N THR A 95 2.43 34.92 -9.68
CA THR A 95 3.78 34.66 -10.19
C THR A 95 4.32 33.37 -9.60
N LEU A 96 5.23 32.70 -10.32
CA LEU A 96 5.92 31.52 -9.80
C LEU A 96 6.69 31.81 -8.49
N GLY A 97 7.11 33.06 -8.28
CA GLY A 97 7.76 33.50 -7.04
C GLY A 97 6.85 33.41 -5.81
N ASP A 98 5.54 33.61 -5.98
CA ASP A 98 4.57 33.55 -4.89
C ASP A 98 4.39 32.13 -4.37
N VAL A 99 4.43 31.15 -5.27
CA VAL A 99 4.16 29.73 -5.03
C VAL A 99 5.45 28.90 -4.83
N ARG A 100 6.63 29.46 -5.11
CA ARG A 100 7.93 28.75 -5.03
C ARG A 100 8.12 27.93 -3.75
N VAL A 101 7.76 28.50 -2.60
CA VAL A 101 7.91 27.83 -1.29
C VAL A 101 7.05 26.58 -1.21
N TYR A 102 5.80 26.67 -1.66
CA TYR A 102 4.88 25.53 -1.71
C TYR A 102 5.38 24.44 -2.66
N LEU A 103 5.79 24.81 -3.88
CA LEU A 103 6.29 23.86 -4.87
C LEU A 103 7.60 23.16 -4.44
N THR A 104 8.50 23.90 -3.78
CA THR A 104 9.75 23.31 -3.25
C THR A 104 9.43 22.29 -2.17
N ARG A 105 8.55 22.63 -1.22
CA ARG A 105 8.14 21.70 -0.14
C ARG A 105 7.42 20.47 -0.68
N LEU A 106 6.58 20.65 -1.70
CA LEU A 106 5.92 19.56 -2.38
C LEU A 106 6.94 18.62 -3.03
N ALA A 107 7.91 19.16 -3.78
CA ALA A 107 8.96 18.37 -4.42
C ALA A 107 9.78 17.58 -3.39
N ASP A 108 10.20 18.22 -2.30
CA ASP A 108 10.96 17.56 -1.22
C ASP A 108 10.17 16.40 -0.59
N ARG A 109 8.85 16.56 -0.41
CA ARG A 109 7.97 15.51 0.11
C ARG A 109 7.86 14.33 -0.85
N GLU A 110 7.60 14.59 -2.13
CA GLU A 110 7.48 13.53 -3.14
C GLU A 110 8.80 12.78 -3.33
N GLU A 111 9.94 13.48 -3.25
CA GLU A 111 11.27 12.85 -3.27
C GLU A 111 11.47 11.93 -2.05
N ALA A 112 11.08 12.37 -0.86
CA ALA A 112 11.16 11.54 0.35
C ALA A 112 10.28 10.29 0.28
N VAL A 113 9.06 10.42 -0.24
CA VAL A 113 8.14 9.29 -0.47
C VAL A 113 8.74 8.31 -1.48
N THR A 114 9.28 8.83 -2.58
CA THR A 114 9.92 8.02 -3.63
C THR A 114 11.12 7.26 -3.09
N ALA A 115 11.98 7.90 -2.28
CA ALA A 115 13.15 7.27 -1.67
C ALA A 115 12.77 6.17 -0.68
N ALA A 116 11.71 6.37 0.11
CA ALA A 116 11.19 5.34 1.02
C ALA A 116 10.66 4.13 0.24
N GLN A 117 9.90 4.37 -0.83
CA GLN A 117 9.40 3.30 -1.71
C GLN A 117 10.53 2.53 -2.40
N GLN A 118 11.57 3.22 -2.88
CA GLN A 118 12.75 2.58 -3.48
C GLN A 118 13.45 1.64 -2.49
N THR A 119 13.58 2.05 -1.22
CA THR A 119 14.18 1.21 -0.17
C THR A 119 13.39 -0.10 0.02
N ILE A 120 12.05 -0.02 -0.01
CA ILE A 120 11.17 -1.20 0.10
C ILE A 120 11.35 -2.12 -1.11
N VAL A 121 11.41 -1.55 -2.33
CA VAL A 121 11.65 -2.32 -3.55
C VAL A 121 12.99 -3.04 -3.49
N ASP A 122 14.05 -2.36 -3.07
CA ASP A 122 15.40 -2.95 -2.96
C ASP A 122 15.43 -4.11 -1.96
N ASP A 123 14.72 -4.02 -0.84
CA ASP A 123 14.61 -5.12 0.12
C ASP A 123 13.90 -6.33 -0.49
N TYR A 124 12.76 -6.12 -1.17
CA TYR A 124 12.05 -7.20 -1.85
C TYR A 124 12.88 -7.83 -2.97
N VAL A 125 13.64 -7.05 -3.74
CA VAL A 125 14.54 -7.56 -4.78
C VAL A 125 15.62 -8.44 -4.16
N LYS A 126 16.28 -7.98 -3.09
CA LYS A 126 17.29 -8.79 -2.37
C LYS A 126 16.72 -10.09 -1.82
N GLN A 127 15.54 -10.04 -1.21
CA GLN A 127 14.85 -11.23 -0.72
C GLN A 127 14.53 -12.19 -1.88
N SER A 128 14.07 -11.67 -3.02
CA SER A 128 13.75 -12.46 -4.21
C SER A 128 14.99 -13.13 -4.81
N GLU A 129 16.11 -12.41 -4.92
CA GLU A 129 17.40 -12.95 -5.36
C GLU A 129 17.94 -14.02 -4.41
N SER A 130 17.85 -13.79 -3.10
CA SER A 130 18.22 -14.78 -2.09
C SER A 130 17.41 -16.07 -2.23
N ILE A 131 16.08 -15.97 -2.43
CA ILE A 131 15.22 -17.13 -2.64
C ILE A 131 15.60 -17.86 -3.94
N ARG A 132 15.84 -17.14 -5.04
CA ARG A 132 16.31 -17.75 -6.30
C ARG A 132 17.64 -18.50 -6.11
N GLY A 133 18.60 -17.89 -5.42
CA GLY A 133 19.87 -18.54 -5.11
C GLY A 133 19.70 -19.81 -4.26
N GLN A 134 18.76 -19.82 -3.32
CA GLN A 134 18.42 -21.02 -2.54
C GLN A 134 17.82 -22.12 -3.42
N ILE A 135 16.93 -21.77 -4.36
CA ILE A 135 16.36 -22.73 -5.32
C ILE A 135 17.47 -23.36 -6.18
N ASP A 136 18.34 -22.54 -6.76
CA ASP A 136 19.45 -23.00 -7.60
C ASP A 136 20.41 -23.91 -6.82
N ALA A 137 20.69 -23.56 -5.56
CA ALA A 137 21.52 -24.39 -4.68
C ALA A 137 20.88 -25.76 -4.40
N ILE A 138 19.57 -25.81 -4.12
CA ILE A 138 18.85 -27.07 -3.88
C ILE A 138 18.82 -27.94 -5.15
N GLN A 139 18.72 -27.34 -6.34
CA GLN A 139 18.68 -28.08 -7.61
C GLN A 139 20.06 -28.60 -8.06
N SER A 140 21.13 -27.82 -7.84
CA SER A 140 22.46 -28.10 -8.41
C SER A 140 23.45 -28.73 -7.45
N SER A 141 23.25 -28.60 -6.13
CA SER A 141 24.21 -29.06 -5.11
C SER A 141 23.64 -30.16 -4.23
N GLY A 142 24.48 -31.14 -3.89
CA GLY A 142 24.15 -32.13 -2.85
C GLY A 142 24.10 -31.47 -1.49
N VAL A 143 22.99 -31.62 -0.77
CA VAL A 143 22.84 -31.03 0.57
C VAL A 143 23.59 -31.85 1.62
N VAL A 144 24.54 -31.21 2.30
CA VAL A 144 25.26 -31.80 3.44
C VAL A 144 24.46 -31.51 4.71
N PHE A 145 24.02 -32.58 5.38
CA PHE A 145 23.35 -32.48 6.67
C PHE A 145 24.40 -32.50 7.79
N THR A 146 24.60 -31.36 8.44
CA THR A 146 25.53 -31.21 9.58
C THR A 146 24.84 -31.33 10.92
N ASP A 147 23.50 -31.40 10.95
CA ASP A 147 22.74 -31.47 12.20
C ASP A 147 22.88 -32.84 12.84
N SER A 148 23.29 -32.82 14.10
CA SER A 148 23.48 -34.01 14.93
C SER A 148 22.34 -34.22 15.93
N LYS A 149 21.28 -33.40 15.90
CA LYS A 149 20.17 -33.44 16.85
C LYS A 149 18.81 -33.53 16.16
N CYS A 150 17.91 -34.30 16.76
CA CYS A 150 16.54 -34.45 16.27
C CYS A 150 15.70 -33.22 16.62
N ASP A 151 14.96 -32.67 15.65
CA ASP A 151 14.21 -31.43 15.86
C ASP A 151 12.99 -31.58 16.78
N VAL A 152 12.46 -32.80 16.95
CA VAL A 152 11.33 -33.09 17.84
C VAL A 152 11.79 -33.38 19.26
N CYS A 153 12.69 -34.34 19.45
CA CYS A 153 13.07 -34.80 20.79
C CYS A 153 14.34 -34.11 21.33
N LYS A 154 15.04 -33.32 20.51
CA LYS A 154 16.28 -32.57 20.81
C LYS A 154 17.46 -33.43 21.30
N LYS A 155 17.34 -34.76 21.21
CA LYS A 155 18.43 -35.72 21.48
C LYS A 155 19.34 -35.87 20.27
N GLU A 156 20.53 -36.41 20.49
CA GLU A 156 21.45 -36.75 19.42
C GLU A 156 20.82 -37.75 18.45
N LEU A 157 21.06 -37.55 17.17
CA LEU A 157 20.53 -38.36 16.10
C LEU A 157 21.21 -39.73 16.11
N GLU A 158 20.39 -40.77 16.19
CA GLU A 158 20.81 -42.17 16.09
C GLU A 158 20.18 -42.76 14.84
N PHE A 159 20.91 -43.64 14.16
CA PHE A 159 20.37 -44.33 12.99
C PHE A 159 19.21 -45.25 13.40
N PRO A 160 18.10 -45.29 12.62
CA PRO A 160 17.86 -44.61 11.34
C PRO A 160 17.30 -43.17 11.45
N THR A 161 17.75 -42.29 10.55
CA THR A 161 17.39 -40.86 10.51
C THR A 161 16.71 -40.47 9.20
N VAL A 162 15.89 -39.41 9.25
CA VAL A 162 15.22 -38.79 8.09
C VAL A 162 15.64 -37.32 8.04
N HIS A 163 16.07 -36.87 6.86
CA HIS A 163 16.55 -35.51 6.63
C HIS A 163 15.75 -34.86 5.50
N PHE A 164 15.37 -33.59 5.67
CA PHE A 164 14.67 -32.81 4.67
C PHE A 164 15.57 -31.72 4.08
N PHE A 165 15.35 -31.31 2.83
CA PHE A 165 16.10 -30.22 2.19
C PHE A 165 15.97 -28.86 2.90
N CYS A 166 14.97 -28.68 3.77
CA CYS A 166 14.88 -27.55 4.70
C CYS A 166 15.88 -27.62 5.87
N LYS A 167 16.79 -28.61 5.87
CA LYS A 167 17.83 -28.93 6.87
C LYS A 167 17.34 -29.50 8.20
N HIS A 168 16.03 -29.62 8.40
CA HIS A 168 15.51 -30.31 9.59
C HIS A 168 15.77 -31.81 9.54
N SER A 169 16.13 -32.35 10.70
CA SER A 169 16.58 -33.73 10.85
C SER A 169 15.84 -34.42 12.00
N PHE A 170 15.42 -35.66 11.77
CA PHE A 170 14.56 -36.41 12.70
C PHE A 170 15.03 -37.86 12.85
N HIS A 171 14.80 -38.46 14.02
CA HIS A 171 14.81 -39.93 14.11
C HIS A 171 13.63 -40.48 13.32
N GLN A 172 13.80 -41.62 12.63
CA GLN A 172 12.71 -42.26 11.90
C GLN A 172 11.51 -42.54 12.84
N HIS A 173 11.77 -42.99 14.07
CA HIS A 173 10.71 -43.24 15.04
C HIS A 173 9.98 -41.95 15.46
N CYS A 174 10.72 -40.87 15.73
CA CYS A 174 10.12 -39.58 16.08
C CYS A 174 9.28 -39.03 14.92
N PHE A 175 9.75 -39.16 13.68
CA PHE A 175 9.01 -38.74 12.50
C PHE A 175 7.69 -39.51 12.36
N VAL A 176 7.71 -40.84 12.39
CA VAL A 176 6.50 -41.68 12.26
C VAL A 176 5.51 -41.43 13.41
N SER A 177 6.00 -41.21 14.64
CA SER A 177 5.14 -40.95 15.79
C SER A 177 4.45 -39.57 15.74
N TYR A 178 5.08 -38.59 15.09
CA TYR A 178 4.64 -37.19 15.09
C TYR A 178 3.88 -36.82 13.82
N CYS A 179 4.24 -37.42 12.68
CA CYS A 179 3.58 -37.21 11.40
C CYS A 179 2.54 -38.32 11.17
N SER A 180 1.27 -38.05 11.51
CA SER A 180 0.16 -39.00 11.30
C SER A 180 -0.57 -38.83 9.96
N SER A 181 -0.23 -37.82 9.16
CA SER A 181 -1.02 -37.41 7.98
C SER A 181 -0.22 -37.13 6.69
N SER A 182 1.09 -36.91 6.77
CA SER A 182 1.94 -36.65 5.59
C SER A 182 3.30 -37.32 5.76
N GLU A 183 3.55 -38.41 5.01
CA GLU A 183 4.81 -39.16 5.10
C GLU A 183 5.99 -38.45 4.40
N ASP A 184 5.72 -37.41 3.62
CA ASP A 184 6.71 -36.73 2.77
C ASP A 184 6.99 -35.26 3.15
N GLU A 185 6.34 -34.72 4.20
CA GLU A 185 6.45 -33.30 4.57
C GLU A 185 7.14 -33.12 5.94
N CYS A 186 7.95 -32.06 6.06
CA CYS A 186 8.62 -31.72 7.32
C CYS A 186 7.61 -31.15 8.33
N PRO A 187 7.44 -31.73 9.54
CA PRO A 187 6.44 -31.28 10.51
C PRO A 187 6.68 -29.86 11.03
N VAL A 188 7.94 -29.40 11.03
CA VAL A 188 8.30 -28.04 11.47
C VAL A 188 7.92 -26.99 10.42
N CYS A 189 8.05 -27.32 9.13
CA CYS A 189 7.73 -26.41 8.03
C CYS A 189 6.26 -26.50 7.58
N LEU A 190 5.58 -27.59 7.93
CA LEU A 190 4.21 -27.89 7.54
C LEU A 190 3.20 -26.76 7.83
N PRO A 191 3.19 -26.11 9.01
CA PRO A 191 2.25 -25.02 9.29
C PRO A 191 2.39 -23.88 8.28
N ARG A 192 3.62 -23.43 8.03
CA ARG A 192 3.93 -22.38 7.06
C ARG A 192 3.58 -22.78 5.64
N HIS A 193 3.84 -24.04 5.25
CA HIS A 193 3.45 -24.54 3.92
C HIS A 193 1.93 -24.57 3.75
N ASN A 194 1.17 -24.93 4.79
CA ASN A 194 -0.29 -24.92 4.77
C ASN A 194 -0.84 -23.50 4.67
N GLU A 195 -0.29 -22.53 5.41
CA GLU A 195 -0.67 -21.12 5.28
C GLU A 195 -0.51 -20.62 3.83
N ILE A 196 0.63 -20.92 3.20
CA ILE A 196 0.89 -20.56 1.80
C ILE A 196 -0.09 -21.28 0.87
N ARG A 197 -0.31 -22.58 1.08
CA ARG A 197 -1.21 -23.39 0.26
C ARG A 197 -2.65 -22.90 0.36
N ASP A 198 -3.11 -22.53 1.54
CA ASP A 198 -4.46 -22.05 1.77
C ASP A 198 -4.64 -20.65 1.20
N ALA A 199 -3.64 -19.76 1.32
CA ALA A 199 -3.63 -18.48 0.62
C ALA A 199 -3.74 -18.65 -0.91
N LEU A 200 -2.99 -19.59 -1.49
CA LEU A 200 -3.07 -19.91 -2.92
C LEU A 200 -4.44 -20.49 -3.32
N LYS A 201 -5.06 -21.32 -2.47
CA LYS A 201 -6.42 -21.84 -2.71
C LYS A 201 -7.45 -20.73 -2.67
N THR A 202 -7.38 -19.82 -1.70
CA THR A 202 -8.27 -18.65 -1.60
C THR A 202 -8.12 -17.77 -2.84
N GLN A 203 -6.88 -17.49 -3.26
CA GLN A 203 -6.64 -16.77 -4.52
C GLN A 203 -7.25 -17.51 -5.73
N ALA A 204 -7.11 -18.84 -5.81
CA ALA A 204 -7.69 -19.62 -6.89
C ALA A 204 -9.22 -19.65 -6.87
N SER A 205 -9.86 -19.69 -5.70
CA SER A 205 -11.32 -19.60 -5.57
C SER A 205 -11.82 -18.21 -5.92
N ASP A 206 -11.13 -17.16 -5.44
CA ASP A 206 -11.48 -15.77 -5.74
C ASP A 206 -11.38 -15.52 -7.25
N ARG A 207 -10.35 -16.06 -7.90
CA ARG A 207 -10.21 -16.03 -9.35
C ARG A 207 -11.38 -16.71 -10.07
N ALA A 208 -11.81 -17.88 -9.59
CA ALA A 208 -12.93 -18.62 -10.18
C ALA A 208 -14.27 -17.88 -10.05
N ASN A 209 -14.40 -17.02 -9.03
CA ASN A 209 -15.58 -16.21 -8.78
C ASN A 209 -15.61 -14.91 -9.62
N VAL A 210 -14.50 -14.51 -10.24
CA VAL A 210 -14.47 -13.32 -11.13
C VAL A 210 -14.99 -13.72 -12.51
N VAL A 211 -16.26 -13.39 -12.78
CA VAL A 211 -16.94 -13.70 -14.05
C VAL A 211 -16.69 -12.62 -15.11
N SER A 212 -16.57 -11.35 -14.71
CA SER A 212 -16.32 -10.22 -15.62
C SER A 212 -15.54 -9.09 -14.92
N PHE A 213 -14.76 -8.31 -15.68
CA PHE A 213 -14.08 -7.11 -15.18
C PHE A 213 -15.09 -5.97 -15.04
N GLY A 214 -15.28 -5.44 -13.83
CA GLY A 214 -16.11 -4.26 -13.57
C GLY A 214 -17.53 -4.55 -13.07
N GLU A 215 -17.95 -5.80 -12.95
CA GLU A 215 -19.17 -6.16 -12.23
C GLU A 215 -18.76 -6.68 -10.85
N THR A 216 -18.59 -5.77 -9.89
CA THR A 216 -18.72 -6.17 -8.48
C THR A 216 -20.16 -6.61 -8.32
N GLU A 217 -20.39 -7.91 -8.11
CA GLU A 217 -21.71 -8.37 -7.70
C GLU A 217 -22.17 -7.51 -6.53
N ALA A 218 -23.39 -7.00 -6.68
CA ALA A 218 -24.05 -6.12 -5.75
C ALA A 218 -24.26 -6.85 -4.42
N ASP A 219 -23.23 -6.85 -3.57
CA ASP A 219 -23.42 -7.06 -2.15
C ASP A 219 -24.04 -5.77 -1.57
N ASP A 220 -25.21 -5.98 -0.98
CA ASP A 220 -26.29 -5.05 -0.64
C ASP A 220 -25.94 -4.03 0.47
N SER A 221 -24.73 -3.47 0.49
CA SER A 221 -24.29 -2.62 1.61
C SER A 221 -23.16 -1.61 1.32
N ASN A 222 -23.17 -0.89 0.19
CA ASN A 222 -22.40 0.37 0.16
C ASN A 222 -22.87 1.40 -0.87
N GLU A 223 -23.57 2.43 -0.40
CA GLU A 223 -23.76 3.73 -1.06
C GLU A 223 -22.43 4.54 -1.10
N ARG A 224 -21.29 3.89 -1.36
CA ARG A 224 -19.96 4.52 -1.56
C ARG A 224 -19.35 4.22 -2.93
N ALA A 225 -20.18 3.79 -3.89
CA ALA A 225 -19.75 3.58 -5.27
C ALA A 225 -19.71 4.91 -6.07
N SER A 226 -19.02 5.91 -5.54
CA SER A 226 -18.60 7.09 -6.29
C SER A 226 -17.19 7.39 -5.83
N GLU A 227 -16.22 7.14 -6.73
CA GLU A 227 -14.76 7.22 -6.55
C GLU A 227 -14.10 6.03 -5.84
N CYS A 228 -14.28 4.79 -6.33
CA CYS A 228 -13.21 3.80 -6.20
C CYS A 228 -12.27 3.97 -7.40
N ASP A 229 -11.02 4.34 -7.13
CA ASP A 229 -9.97 4.48 -8.13
C ASP A 229 -9.87 3.19 -8.97
N VAL A 230 -9.85 3.33 -10.30
CA VAL A 230 -9.69 2.22 -11.24
C VAL A 230 -8.43 1.43 -10.88
N PHE A 231 -7.40 2.10 -10.40
CA PHE A 231 -6.18 1.46 -9.93
C PHE A 231 -6.43 0.56 -8.71
N GLN A 232 -7.29 0.98 -7.76
CA GLN A 232 -7.62 0.16 -6.60
C GLN A 232 -8.35 -1.12 -7.02
N GLN A 233 -9.33 -1.01 -7.92
CA GLN A 233 -10.02 -2.17 -8.49
C GLN A 233 -9.05 -3.11 -9.21
N LEU A 234 -8.15 -2.55 -10.03
CA LEU A 234 -7.10 -3.33 -10.72
C LEU A 234 -6.12 -3.97 -9.74
N SER A 235 -5.73 -3.28 -8.68
CA SER A 235 -4.83 -3.78 -7.63
C SER A 235 -5.47 -4.95 -6.88
N GLU A 236 -6.78 -4.90 -6.66
CA GLU A 236 -7.53 -5.98 -6.03
C GLU A 236 -7.63 -7.20 -6.96
N TYR A 237 -7.89 -6.99 -8.24
CA TYR A 237 -7.84 -8.05 -9.25
C TYR A 237 -6.44 -8.68 -9.40
N LEU A 238 -5.39 -7.87 -9.34
CA LEU A 238 -3.99 -8.33 -9.30
C LEU A 238 -3.69 -9.12 -8.03
N ALA A 239 -4.15 -8.65 -6.87
CA ALA A 239 -3.97 -9.31 -5.58
C ALA A 239 -4.71 -10.65 -5.49
N ARG A 240 -5.86 -10.77 -6.16
CA ARG A 240 -6.60 -12.03 -6.38
C ARG A 240 -5.88 -13.00 -7.33
N GLY A 241 -4.77 -12.60 -7.93
CA GLY A 241 -3.95 -13.48 -8.78
C GLY A 241 -4.57 -13.81 -10.12
N LEU A 242 -5.50 -12.98 -10.63
CA LEU A 242 -6.18 -13.22 -11.92
C LEU A 242 -5.22 -13.42 -13.11
N PHE A 243 -4.07 -12.77 -13.07
CA PHE A 243 -3.08 -12.77 -14.16
C PHE A 243 -1.90 -13.72 -13.91
N THR A 244 -1.90 -14.47 -12.81
CA THR A 244 -0.77 -15.31 -12.40
C THR A 244 -1.23 -16.74 -12.11
N ASP A 245 -0.96 -17.66 -13.03
CA ASP A 245 -1.21 -19.10 -12.85
C ASP A 245 -0.14 -19.75 -11.97
N TYR A 246 -0.09 -19.38 -10.68
CA TYR A 246 0.80 -20.03 -9.71
C TYR A 246 0.48 -21.52 -9.53
N SER A 247 -0.79 -21.91 -9.70
CA SER A 247 -1.24 -23.31 -9.60
C SER A 247 -0.68 -24.19 -10.72
N ALA A 248 -0.61 -23.69 -11.96
CA ALA A 248 0.01 -24.41 -13.07
C ALA A 248 1.53 -24.55 -12.89
N ALA A 249 2.18 -23.50 -12.38
CA ALA A 249 3.62 -23.51 -12.09
C ALA A 249 3.98 -24.46 -10.93
N LEU A 250 3.20 -24.49 -9.85
CA LEU A 250 3.38 -25.44 -8.74
C LEU A 250 3.14 -26.89 -9.18
N ALA A 251 2.09 -27.13 -9.97
CA ALA A 251 1.76 -28.47 -10.49
C ALA A 251 2.85 -29.01 -11.44
N ALA A 252 3.51 -28.15 -12.21
CA ALA A 252 4.63 -28.55 -13.05
C ALA A 252 5.88 -28.95 -12.24
N GLN A 253 6.13 -28.30 -11.11
CA GLN A 253 7.30 -28.58 -10.25
C GLN A 253 7.14 -29.86 -9.42
N THR A 254 5.94 -30.18 -8.94
CA THR A 254 5.70 -31.42 -8.20
C THR A 254 5.84 -32.67 -9.08
N VAL A 255 5.44 -32.61 -10.35
CA VAL A 255 5.54 -33.75 -11.27
C VAL A 255 7.00 -34.11 -11.60
N HIS A 256 7.91 -33.13 -11.67
CA HIS A 256 9.32 -33.38 -11.99
C HIS A 256 10.14 -33.98 -10.83
N LEU A 257 9.73 -33.76 -9.58
CA LEU A 257 10.40 -34.33 -8.40
C LEU A 257 9.96 -35.77 -8.09
N HIS A 258 8.82 -36.23 -8.62
CA HIS A 258 8.27 -37.57 -8.40
C HIS A 258 8.56 -38.53 -9.55
N THR A 259 9.83 -38.64 -9.98
CA THR A 259 10.24 -39.84 -10.72
C THR A 259 10.64 -40.91 -9.70
N PRO A 260 9.87 -41.99 -9.49
CA PRO A 260 10.30 -43.04 -8.59
C PRO A 260 11.58 -43.65 -9.14
N ALA A 261 12.65 -43.64 -8.35
CA ALA A 261 13.88 -44.36 -8.66
C ALA A 261 13.52 -45.81 -9.02
N THR A 262 13.66 -46.14 -10.30
CA THR A 262 13.38 -47.46 -10.84
C THR A 262 14.27 -48.47 -10.14
N LYS A 263 13.64 -49.55 -9.65
CA LYS A 263 14.27 -50.69 -9.00
C LYS A 263 15.48 -51.18 -9.78
N GLY A 264 16.68 -50.88 -9.27
CA GLY A 264 17.92 -51.52 -9.67
C GLY A 264 18.09 -52.84 -8.92
N CYS A 265 17.44 -53.88 -9.40
CA CYS A 265 17.79 -55.27 -9.06
C CYS A 265 19.21 -55.54 -9.55
N ARG A 266 20.17 -55.80 -8.66
CA ARG A 266 21.42 -56.49 -9.01
C ARG A 266 21.81 -57.46 -7.90
N GLN A 267 22.19 -58.64 -8.40
CA GLN A 267 22.62 -59.87 -7.73
C GLN A 267 23.80 -59.67 -6.79
#